data_AF-A0A3B1K487-F1
#
_entry.id   AF-A0A3B1K487-F1
#
_cell.length_a   1.000
_cell.length_b   1.000
_cell.length_c   1.000
_cell.angle_alpha   90.00
_cell.angle_beta   90.00
_cell.angle_gamma   90.00
#
_symmetry.space_group_name_H-M   'P 1'
#
loop_
_entity.id
_entity.type
_entity.pdbx_description
1 polymer ?
#
loop_
_entity_poly.entity_id
_entity_poly.type
_entity_poly.pdbx_seq_one_letter_code
_entity_poly.pdbx_strand_id
1 'polypeptide(L)'
;MKMMEATLLMVLVVFMVAAVDGEVGADALVCPGKQQQGFQGSCFEFVSLQLSFLSAQGWCESTGGHLAFIQNSETQQFLQKHLQPQLDWWLGLAPTSFSLGQDAAVGKHRGKFSFFFC
;
A
#
# COMPACT_ATOMS: atom_id res chain seq x y z
N MET A 1 16.72 24.31 49.63
CA MET A 1 15.31 23.81 49.62
C MET A 1 14.53 24.35 48.41
N LYS A 2 14.40 25.68 48.20
CA LYS A 2 13.76 26.28 47.01
C LYS A 2 14.36 25.83 45.65
N MET A 3 15.68 25.63 45.61
CA MET A 3 16.40 25.18 44.41
C MET A 3 16.10 23.71 44.04
N MET A 4 15.79 22.85 45.01
CA MET A 4 15.48 21.43 44.77
C MET A 4 14.11 21.26 44.12
N GLU A 5 13.12 22.05 44.57
CA GLU A 5 11.77 22.12 43.99
C GLU A 5 11.81 22.60 42.53
N ALA A 6 12.60 23.64 42.25
CA ALA A 6 12.78 24.15 40.89
C ALA A 6 13.48 23.11 39.99
N THR A 7 14.51 22.42 40.50
CA THR A 7 15.17 21.33 39.75
C THR A 7 14.21 20.17 39.49
N LEU A 8 13.39 19.79 40.47
CA LEU A 8 12.40 18.71 40.32
C LEU A 8 11.33 19.07 39.27
N LEU A 9 10.82 20.29 39.28
CA LEU A 9 9.89 20.79 38.26
C LEU A 9 10.51 20.80 36.85
N MET A 10 11.76 21.26 36.73
CA MET A 10 12.46 21.29 35.45
C MET A 10 12.70 19.88 34.89
N VAL A 11 13.07 18.92 35.75
CA VAL A 11 13.26 17.52 35.35
C VAL A 11 11.94 16.89 34.90
N LEU A 12 10.82 17.14 35.60
CA LEU A 12 9.50 16.64 35.22
C LEU A 12 9.04 17.22 33.88
N VAL A 13 9.27 18.51 33.65
CA VAL A 13 8.98 19.17 32.37
C VAL A 13 9.82 18.57 31.24
N VAL A 14 11.12 18.36 31.46
CA VAL A 14 12.01 17.71 30.48
C VAL A 14 11.57 16.28 30.17
N PHE A 15 11.11 15.52 31.17
CA PHE A 15 10.60 14.15 30.98
C PHE A 15 9.31 14.12 30.15
N MET A 16 8.42 15.09 30.37
CA MET A 16 7.20 15.27 29.55
C MET A 16 7.55 15.71 28.12
N VAL A 17 8.57 16.56 27.95
CA VAL A 17 9.07 17.01 26.63
C VAL A 17 9.77 15.87 25.88
N ALA A 18 10.49 14.98 26.56
CA ALA A 18 11.09 13.80 25.94
C ALA A 18 10.07 12.70 25.60
N ALA A 19 8.94 12.64 26.33
CA ALA A 19 7.84 11.72 26.02
C ALA A 19 6.98 12.19 24.82
N VAL A 20 7.12 13.45 24.40
CA VAL A 20 6.59 14.00 23.14
C VAL A 20 7.67 13.99 22.05
N ASP A 21 8.50 12.94 22.00
CA ASP A 21 9.20 12.60 20.77
C ASP A 21 8.28 11.72 19.93
N GLY A 22 7.20 12.36 19.44
CA GLY A 22 6.32 11.80 18.44
C GLY A 22 6.94 11.97 17.07
N GLU A 23 8.09 11.36 16.80
CA GLU A 23 8.64 11.25 15.45
C GLU A 23 7.84 10.18 14.67
N VAL A 24 6.54 10.42 14.45
CA VAL A 24 5.85 9.81 13.30
C VAL A 24 6.16 10.71 12.11
N GLY A 25 7.40 10.59 11.65
CA GLY A 25 7.93 11.27 10.48
C GLY A 25 8.37 10.29 9.41
N ALA A 26 7.65 9.17 9.24
CA ALA A 26 7.60 8.57 7.91
C ALA A 26 6.81 9.57 7.07
N ASP A 27 7.46 10.20 6.10
CA ASP A 27 6.86 11.11 5.13
C ASP A 27 5.46 10.60 4.78
N ALA A 28 4.42 11.28 5.30
CA ALA A 28 3.06 10.85 5.10
C ALA A 28 2.77 10.98 3.61
N LEU A 29 2.93 9.88 2.86
CA LEU A 29 2.69 9.84 1.43
C LEU A 29 1.29 10.35 1.16
N VAL A 30 1.23 11.52 0.52
CA VAL A 30 -0.02 12.12 0.08
C VAL A 30 -0.37 11.53 -1.28
N CYS A 31 -1.40 10.68 -1.30
CA CYS A 31 -1.91 10.14 -2.54
C CYS A 31 -2.79 11.17 -3.27
N PRO A 32 -2.64 11.33 -4.59
CA PRO A 32 -3.41 12.30 -5.36
C PRO A 32 -4.90 11.93 -5.44
N GLY A 33 -5.23 10.64 -5.42
CA GLY A 33 -6.60 10.15 -5.47
C GLY A 33 -7.27 10.16 -4.09
N LYS A 34 -8.49 10.71 -4.00
CA LYS A 34 -9.28 10.72 -2.76
C LYS A 34 -9.65 9.32 -2.25
N GLN A 35 -9.66 8.32 -3.13
CA GLN A 35 -9.97 6.92 -2.81
C GLN A 35 -8.71 6.05 -2.77
N GLN A 36 -7.52 6.67 -2.83
CA GLN A 36 -6.26 5.95 -2.78
C GLN A 36 -5.78 5.77 -1.35
N GLN A 37 -5.15 4.63 -1.10
CA GLN A 37 -4.52 4.31 0.17
C GLN A 37 -2.99 4.28 -0.01
N GLY A 38 -2.29 5.05 0.81
CA GLY A 38 -0.83 5.05 0.85
C GLY A 38 -0.30 3.84 1.63
N PHE A 39 0.67 3.13 1.06
CA PHE A 39 1.40 2.05 1.74
C PHE A 39 2.80 1.87 1.12
N GLN A 40 3.83 1.85 1.98
CA GLN A 40 5.25 1.62 1.59
C GLN A 40 5.74 2.38 0.34
N GLY A 41 5.55 3.71 0.27
CA GLY A 41 6.02 4.48 -0.88
C GLY A 41 5.05 4.57 -2.06
N SER A 42 3.95 3.82 -2.02
CA SER A 42 3.03 3.67 -3.14
C SER A 42 1.61 4.08 -2.78
N CYS A 43 0.86 4.49 -3.79
CA CYS A 43 -0.57 4.80 -3.70
C CYS A 43 -1.36 3.74 -4.45
N PHE A 44 -2.42 3.28 -3.81
CA PHE A 44 -3.17 2.11 -4.22
C PHE A 44 -4.66 2.41 -4.31
N GLU A 45 -5.33 1.97 -5.37
CA GLU A 45 -6.74 2.21 -5.66
C GLU A 45 -7.50 0.90 -5.91
N PHE A 46 -8.52 0.65 -5.09
CA PHE A 46 -9.36 -0.53 -5.18
C PHE A 46 -10.55 -0.26 -6.11
N VAL A 47 -10.44 -0.66 -7.37
CA VAL A 47 -11.43 -0.34 -8.40
C VAL A 47 -12.36 -1.52 -8.64
N SER A 48 -13.61 -1.34 -8.21
CA SER A 48 -14.69 -2.31 -8.40
C SER A 48 -15.38 -2.18 -9.77
N LEU A 49 -14.59 -2.11 -10.86
CA LEU A 49 -15.08 -2.22 -12.23
C LEU A 49 -14.69 -3.56 -12.88
N GLN A 50 -15.65 -4.24 -13.49
CA GLN A 50 -15.47 -5.54 -14.11
C GLN A 50 -14.85 -5.40 -15.51
N LEU A 51 -13.57 -5.73 -15.65
CA LEU A 51 -12.81 -5.59 -16.90
C LEU A 51 -12.03 -6.87 -17.24
N SER A 52 -11.63 -6.97 -18.50
CA SER A 52 -10.57 -7.91 -18.89
C SER A 52 -9.23 -7.45 -18.29
N PHE A 53 -8.29 -8.37 -18.08
CA PHE A 53 -6.96 -8.03 -17.55
C PHE A 53 -6.30 -6.88 -18.33
N LEU A 54 -6.29 -6.95 -19.67
CA LEU A 54 -5.66 -5.91 -20.51
C LEU A 54 -6.37 -4.56 -20.40
N SER A 55 -7.71 -4.56 -20.30
CA SER A 55 -8.49 -3.33 -20.11
C SER A 55 -8.26 -2.73 -18.73
N ALA A 56 -8.11 -3.56 -17.70
CA ALA A 56 -7.78 -3.13 -16.34
C ALA A 56 -6.37 -2.53 -16.25
N GLN A 57 -5.38 -3.17 -16.88
CA GLN A 57 -4.02 -2.61 -17.00
C GLN A 57 -4.04 -1.24 -17.70
N GLY A 58 -4.73 -1.14 -18.84
CA GLY A 58 -4.86 0.13 -19.57
C GLY A 58 -5.58 1.22 -18.77
N TRP A 59 -6.53 0.83 -17.90
CA TRP A 59 -7.18 1.77 -16.99
C TRP A 59 -6.19 2.34 -15.96
N CYS A 60 -5.44 1.48 -15.27
CA CYS A 60 -4.44 1.95 -14.30
C CYS A 60 -3.34 2.79 -14.97
N GLU A 61 -2.93 2.44 -16.19
CA GLU A 61 -1.98 3.23 -16.99
C GLU A 61 -2.55 4.60 -17.35
N SER A 62 -3.85 4.70 -17.66
CA SER A 62 -4.49 5.97 -17.97
C SER A 62 -4.55 6.93 -16.78
N THR A 63 -4.47 6.41 -15.54
CA THR A 63 -4.41 7.21 -14.31
C THR A 63 -2.98 7.42 -13.79
N GLY A 64 -1.96 7.00 -14.53
CA GLY A 64 -0.54 7.18 -14.19
C GLY A 64 0.05 6.09 -13.31
N GLY A 65 -0.61 4.94 -13.19
CA GLY A 65 -0.15 3.76 -12.46
C GLY A 65 -0.11 2.49 -13.31
N HIS A 66 -0.12 1.34 -12.66
CA HIS A 66 -0.23 0.02 -13.29
C HIS A 66 -1.03 -0.89 -12.36
N LEU A 67 -1.49 -2.05 -12.84
CA LEU A 67 -2.02 -3.04 -11.91
C LEU A 67 -0.96 -3.37 -10.86
N ALA A 68 -1.36 -3.38 -9.60
CA ALA A 68 -0.36 -3.52 -8.55
C ALA A 68 0.24 -4.93 -8.50
N PHE A 69 1.48 -4.99 -8.06
CA PHE A 69 2.25 -6.21 -7.95
C PHE A 69 2.57 -6.49 -6.47
N ILE A 70 2.52 -7.77 -6.09
CA ILE A 70 2.86 -8.19 -4.73
C ILE A 70 4.38 -8.32 -4.63
N GLN A 71 5.02 -7.36 -3.98
CA GLN A 71 6.48 -7.37 -3.80
C GLN A 71 6.93 -8.29 -2.67
N ASN A 72 6.15 -8.35 -1.59
CA ASN A 72 6.49 -9.04 -0.35
C ASN A 72 5.23 -9.42 0.44
N SER A 73 5.41 -10.15 1.54
CA SER A 73 4.35 -10.58 2.45
C SER A 73 3.57 -9.43 3.06
N GLU A 74 4.21 -8.30 3.30
CA GLU A 74 3.61 -7.12 3.92
C GLU A 74 2.62 -6.47 2.94
N THR A 75 3.01 -6.36 1.67
CA THR A 75 2.15 -5.92 0.57
C THR A 75 0.97 -6.87 0.41
N GLN A 76 1.21 -8.18 0.32
CA GLN A 76 0.16 -9.20 0.26
C GLN A 76 -0.90 -9.01 1.38
N GLN A 77 -0.45 -8.84 2.62
CA GLN A 77 -1.35 -8.64 3.77
C GLN A 77 -2.09 -7.31 3.71
N PHE A 78 -1.41 -6.23 3.30
CA PHE A 78 -2.03 -4.93 3.10
C PHE A 78 -3.16 -5.03 2.07
N LEU A 79 -2.94 -5.69 0.94
CA LEU A 79 -3.95 -5.91 -0.08
C LEU A 79 -5.13 -6.71 0.47
N GLN A 80 -4.87 -7.88 1.05
CA GLN A 80 -5.93 -8.77 1.55
C GLN A 80 -6.86 -8.10 2.58
N LYS A 81 -6.37 -7.14 3.37
CA LYS A 81 -7.19 -6.38 4.32
C LYS A 81 -8.23 -5.47 3.65
N HIS A 82 -7.99 -5.04 2.41
CA HIS A 82 -8.82 -4.08 1.70
C HIS A 82 -9.64 -4.72 0.56
N LEU A 83 -9.27 -5.92 0.13
CA LEU A 83 -10.00 -6.64 -0.92
C LEU A 83 -11.29 -7.26 -0.37
N GLN A 84 -12.33 -7.22 -1.20
CA GLN A 84 -13.58 -7.93 -0.92
C GLN A 84 -13.41 -9.42 -1.24
N PRO A 85 -13.57 -10.34 -0.27
CA PRO A 85 -13.28 -11.78 -0.47
C PRO A 85 -14.15 -12.47 -1.51
N GLN A 86 -15.35 -11.93 -1.78
CA GLN A 86 -16.31 -12.48 -2.74
C GLN A 86 -16.00 -12.11 -4.20
N LEU A 87 -15.00 -11.27 -4.45
CA LEU A 87 -14.64 -10.76 -5.75
C LEU A 87 -13.29 -11.33 -6.21
N ASP A 88 -13.20 -11.66 -7.48
CA ASP A 88 -11.93 -11.95 -8.13
C ASP A 88 -11.27 -10.61 -8.53
N TRP A 89 -9.98 -10.44 -8.21
CA TRP A 89 -9.22 -9.19 -8.44
C TRP A 89 -8.02 -9.42 -9.36
N TRP A 90 -7.78 -8.49 -10.28
CA TRP A 90 -6.60 -8.43 -11.12
C TRP A 90 -5.41 -7.82 -10.38
N LEU A 91 -4.25 -8.45 -10.55
CA LEU A 91 -2.94 -8.00 -10.07
C LEU A 91 -1.96 -8.00 -11.25
N GLY A 92 -1.01 -7.07 -11.24
CA GLY A 92 0.00 -6.92 -12.26
C GLY A 92 0.97 -8.10 -12.28
N LEU A 93 1.44 -8.44 -13.49
CA LEU A 93 2.52 -9.39 -13.68
C LEU A 93 3.85 -8.62 -13.62
N ALA A 94 4.64 -8.83 -12.57
CA ALA A 94 6.01 -8.35 -12.56
C ALA A 94 6.84 -9.18 -13.56
N PRO A 95 7.64 -8.55 -14.46
CA PRO A 95 8.56 -9.30 -15.29
C PRO A 95 9.50 -10.09 -14.38
N THR A 96 9.58 -11.40 -14.60
CA THR A 96 10.51 -12.28 -13.89
C THR A 96 11.93 -11.99 -14.37
N SER A 97 12.57 -10.94 -13.85
CA SER A 97 14.03 -10.80 -13.93
C SER A 97 14.73 -11.55 -12.79
N PHE A 98 14.08 -12.58 -12.24
CA PHE A 98 14.76 -13.65 -11.53
C PHE A 98 14.75 -14.86 -12.47
N SER A 99 15.93 -15.21 -12.97
CA SER A 99 16.16 -16.35 -13.83
C SER A 99 15.71 -17.65 -13.14
N LEU A 100 14.46 -18.02 -13.36
CA LEU A 100 13.98 -19.40 -13.27
C LEU A 100 13.29 -19.69 -14.60
N GLY A 101 13.84 -20.67 -15.31
CA GLY A 101 13.40 -21.04 -16.64
C GLY A 101 11.91 -21.41 -16.68
N GLN A 102 11.30 -21.08 -17.82
CA GLN A 102 10.12 -21.70 -18.40
C GLN A 102 9.00 -22.07 -17.42
N ASP A 103 8.02 -21.17 -17.28
CA ASP A 103 6.74 -21.31 -18.00
C ASP A 103 5.82 -20.18 -17.55
N ALA A 104 5.69 -19.14 -18.40
CA ALA A 104 4.61 -18.18 -18.26
C ALA A 104 3.30 -18.91 -18.59
N ALA A 105 2.71 -19.55 -17.58
CA ALA A 105 1.35 -20.03 -17.65
C ALA A 105 0.43 -18.80 -17.71
N VAL A 106 0.19 -18.31 -18.93
CA VAL A 106 -1.00 -17.53 -19.23
C VAL A 106 -2.19 -18.45 -18.98
N GLY A 107 -2.68 -18.43 -17.74
CA GLY A 107 -3.90 -19.11 -17.35
C GLY A 107 -5.02 -18.59 -18.23
N LYS A 108 -5.50 -19.43 -19.16
CA LYS A 108 -6.70 -19.16 -19.95
C LYS A 108 -7.91 -19.31 -19.03
N HIS A 109 -8.13 -18.32 -18.19
CA HIS A 109 -9.33 -18.25 -17.35
C HIS A 109 -10.52 -17.93 -18.25
N ARG A 110 -11.37 -18.94 -18.45
CA ARG A 110 -12.67 -18.82 -19.08
C ARG A 110 -13.49 -17.74 -18.37
N GLY A 111 -13.69 -16.61 -19.04
CA GLY A 111 -14.88 -15.76 -18.91
C GLY A 111 -15.31 -15.32 -17.51
N LYS A 112 -14.39 -15.07 -16.58
CA LYS A 112 -14.68 -14.28 -15.38
C LYS A 112 -14.22 -12.85 -15.64
N PHE A 113 -15.17 -11.95 -15.78
CA PHE A 113 -14.87 -10.53 -15.68
C PHE A 113 -14.47 -10.29 -14.21
N SER A 114 -13.24 -9.85 -13.97
CA SER A 114 -12.71 -9.61 -12.61
C SER A 114 -12.58 -8.11 -12.36
N PHE A 115 -12.52 -7.72 -11.09
CA PHE A 115 -12.26 -6.36 -10.63
C PHE A 115 -10.77 -6.07 -10.63
N PHE A 116 -10.32 -4.82 -10.41
CA PHE A 116 -8.90 -4.51 -10.50
C PHE A 116 -8.37 -3.56 -9.44
N PHE A 117 -7.08 -3.67 -9.20
CA PHE A 117 -6.36 -2.91 -8.21
C PHE A 117 -5.20 -2.17 -8.88
N CYS A 118 -5.29 -0.84 -8.88
CA CYS A 118 -4.19 0.05 -9.17
C CYS A 118 -3.51 0.44 -7.84
#